data_AF-A0A392MXH6-F1
#
_entry.id   AF-A0A392MXH6-F1
#
_cell.length_a   1.000
_cell.length_b   1.000
_cell.length_c   1.000
_cell.angle_alpha   90.00
_cell.angle_beta   90.00
_cell.angle_gamma   90.00
#
_symmetry.space_group_name_H-M   'P 1'
#
loop_
_entity.id
_entity.type
_entity.pdbx_description
1 polymer ?
#
loop_
_entity_poly.entity_id
_entity_poly.type
_entity_poly.pdbx_seq_one_letter_code
_entity_poly.pdbx_strand_id
1 'polypeptide(L)'
;MATISEDTGEETPLQVRLNGVATFIGIVGLTVAAAVLVVLLGRYFSGNTKDLDGKVQFVAGETSISDAVDASIKIFTIAVTIVVVAVPEGLPLAVTLTLAYSMRKMMADKALVRRLSACETMGSATTICSDKTGTLTLNQ
;
A
#
# COMPACT_ATOMS: atom_id res chain seq x y z
N MET A 1 29.61 10.51 22.42
CA MET A 1 28.63 9.76 21.63
C MET A 1 27.36 10.59 21.59
N ALA A 2 27.06 11.23 20.45
CA ALA A 2 25.79 11.93 20.29
C ALA A 2 24.68 10.88 20.30
N THR A 3 23.83 10.93 21.32
CA THR A 3 22.55 10.24 21.36
C THR A 3 21.82 10.56 20.06
N ILE A 4 21.66 9.54 19.21
CA ILE A 4 20.73 9.60 18.08
C ILE A 4 19.39 9.90 18.74
N SER A 5 18.93 11.13 18.57
CA SER A 5 17.75 11.64 19.25
C SER A 5 16.59 10.71 18.96
N GLU A 6 15.78 10.43 19.98
CA GLU A 6 14.55 9.65 19.90
C GLU A 6 13.84 9.93 18.57
N ASP A 7 13.65 8.89 17.79
CA ASP A 7 12.54 8.85 16.85
C ASP A 7 11.29 8.81 17.75
N THR A 8 10.81 9.99 18.15
CA THR A 8 9.42 10.11 18.60
C THR A 8 8.64 9.51 17.45
N GLY A 9 8.13 8.29 17.61
CA GLY A 9 7.44 7.51 16.57
C GLY A 9 6.11 8.12 16.15
N GLU A 10 6.05 9.46 16.12
CA GLU A 10 4.97 10.26 15.60
C GLU A 10 4.99 10.16 14.07
N GLU A 11 3.93 9.58 13.55
CA GLU A 11 3.71 9.51 12.11
C GLU A 11 3.63 10.92 11.51
N THR A 12 4.26 11.10 10.36
CA THR A 12 4.17 12.39 9.65
C THR A 12 2.78 12.60 9.05
N PRO A 13 2.36 13.85 8.76
CA PRO A 13 1.05 14.14 8.20
C PRO A 13 0.70 13.34 6.92
N LEU A 14 1.69 13.10 6.05
CA LEU A 14 1.58 12.27 4.86
C LEU A 14 1.45 10.81 5.25
N GLN A 15 2.25 10.28 6.19
CA GLN A 15 2.14 8.89 6.64
C GLN A 15 0.73 8.57 7.15
N VAL A 16 0.14 9.46 7.95
CA VAL A 16 -1.24 9.31 8.44
C VAL A 16 -2.24 9.24 7.28
N ARG A 17 -2.11 10.13 6.29
CA ARG A 17 -2.99 10.15 5.11
C ARG A 17 -2.77 8.93 4.21
N LEU A 18 -1.52 8.53 4.01
CA LEU A 18 -1.13 7.40 3.18
C LEU A 18 -1.66 6.09 3.76
N ASN A 19 -1.55 5.92 5.08
CA ASN A 19 -2.07 4.77 5.80
C ASN A 19 -3.61 4.70 5.67
N GLY A 20 -4.29 5.84 5.76
CA GLY A 20 -5.73 5.92 5.49
C GLY A 20 -6.11 5.48 4.06
N VAL A 21 -5.38 5.95 3.05
CA VAL A 21 -5.62 5.56 1.64
C VAL A 21 -5.32 4.08 1.42
N ALA A 22 -4.19 3.57 1.92
CA ALA A 22 -3.80 2.17 1.79
C ALA A 22 -4.84 1.24 2.44
N THR A 23 -5.32 1.60 3.64
CA THR A 23 -6.37 0.85 4.33
C THR A 23 -7.68 0.86 3.56
N PHE A 24 -8.07 2.02 3.00
CA PHE A 24 -9.28 2.12 2.18
C PHE A 24 -9.22 1.22 0.93
N ILE A 25 -8.10 1.26 0.20
CA ILE A 25 -7.89 0.40 -0.97
C ILE A 25 -7.92 -1.07 -0.55
N GLY A 26 -7.29 -1.44 0.58
CA GLY A 26 -7.29 -2.80 1.10
C GLY A 26 -8.70 -3.31 1.43
N ILE A 27 -9.54 -2.49 2.06
CA ILE A 27 -10.92 -2.84 2.39
C ILE A 27 -11.73 -3.05 1.10
N VAL A 28 -11.63 -2.13 0.14
CA VAL A 28 -12.33 -2.25 -1.15
C VAL A 28 -11.87 -3.51 -1.88
N GLY A 29 -10.56 -3.75 -1.98
CA GLY A 29 -9.99 -4.93 -2.61
C GLY A 29 -10.49 -6.24 -1.98
N LEU A 30 -10.54 -6.29 -0.65
CA LEU A 30 -11.00 -7.47 0.10
C LEU A 30 -12.50 -7.72 -0.12
N THR A 31 -13.33 -6.67 -0.12
CA THR A 31 -14.77 -6.81 -0.38
C THR A 31 -15.05 -7.34 -1.78
N VAL A 32 -14.33 -6.84 -2.79
CA VAL A 32 -14.47 -7.29 -4.18
C VAL A 32 -13.97 -8.73 -4.33
N ALA A 33 -12.82 -9.08 -3.75
CA ALA A 33 -12.28 -10.44 -3.81
C ALA A 33 -13.23 -11.46 -3.17
N ALA A 34 -13.83 -11.12 -2.01
CA ALA A 34 -14.82 -11.98 -1.36
C ALA A 34 -16.09 -12.14 -2.20
N ALA A 35 -16.60 -11.05 -2.79
CA ALA A 35 -17.76 -11.11 -3.66
C ALA A 35 -17.50 -11.98 -4.91
N VAL A 36 -16.33 -11.83 -5.55
CA VAL A 36 -15.92 -12.64 -6.70
C VAL A 36 -15.80 -14.11 -6.32
N LEU A 37 -15.18 -14.43 -5.18
CA LEU A 37 -15.07 -15.81 -4.68
C LEU A 37 -16.45 -16.44 -4.48
N VAL A 38 -17.37 -15.74 -3.81
CA VAL A 38 -18.73 -16.23 -3.56
C VAL A 38 -19.50 -16.42 -4.86
N VAL A 39 -19.39 -15.48 -5.81
CA VAL A 39 -20.05 -15.58 -7.12
C VAL A 39 -19.48 -16.75 -7.93
N LEU A 40 -18.16 -16.93 -7.96
CA LEU A 40 -17.53 -18.02 -8.71
C LEU A 40 -17.82 -19.39 -8.09
N LEU A 41 -17.80 -19.51 -6.76
CA LEU A 41 -18.23 -20.74 -6.07
C LEU A 41 -19.72 -21.01 -6.32
N GLY A 42 -20.58 -19.99 -6.21
CA GLY A 42 -22.01 -20.12 -6.49
C GLY A 42 -22.29 -20.57 -7.93
N ARG A 43 -21.59 -19.99 -8.91
CA ARG A 43 -21.69 -20.39 -10.32
C ARG A 43 -21.14 -21.80 -10.58
N TYR A 44 -20.07 -22.18 -9.89
CA TYR A 44 -19.49 -23.51 -9.95
C TYR A 44 -20.48 -24.56 -9.43
N PHE A 45 -21.00 -24.40 -8.21
CA PHE A 45 -21.98 -25.34 -7.62
C PHE A 45 -23.34 -25.32 -8.32
N SER A 46 -23.75 -24.18 -8.90
CA SER A 46 -25.01 -24.08 -9.65
C SER A 46 -24.93 -24.67 -11.07
N GLY A 47 -23.77 -25.18 -11.50
CA GLY A 47 -23.58 -25.80 -12.83
C GLY A 47 -23.57 -24.83 -14.00
N ASN A 48 -23.49 -23.51 -13.74
CA ASN A 48 -23.58 -22.47 -14.77
C ASN A 48 -22.19 -21.97 -15.22
N THR A 49 -21.13 -22.65 -14.79
CA THR A 49 -19.74 -22.48 -15.25
C THR A 49 -19.50 -23.41 -16.44
N LYS A 50 -19.23 -22.81 -17.60
CA LYS A 50 -18.84 -23.50 -18.83
C LYS A 50 -17.34 -23.40 -19.03
N ASP A 51 -16.71 -24.50 -19.38
CA ASP A 51 -15.30 -24.55 -19.74
C ASP A 51 -15.04 -23.87 -21.10
N LEU A 52 -13.77 -23.67 -21.46
CA LEU A 52 -13.35 -23.15 -22.78
C LEU A 52 -13.90 -23.97 -23.96
N ASP A 53 -14.17 -25.26 -23.75
CA ASP A 53 -14.82 -26.19 -24.69
C ASP A 53 -16.37 -26.17 -24.63
N GLY A 54 -16.98 -25.26 -23.88
CA GLY A 54 -18.44 -25.07 -23.81
C GLY A 54 -19.20 -26.11 -22.97
N LYS A 55 -18.51 -27.07 -22.34
CA LYS A 55 -19.12 -28.06 -21.42
C LYS A 55 -19.27 -27.49 -20.00
N VAL A 56 -20.35 -27.87 -19.32
CA VAL A 56 -20.56 -27.51 -17.90
C VAL A 56 -19.52 -28.22 -17.03
N GLN A 57 -18.72 -27.45 -16.26
CA GLN A 57 -17.63 -28.00 -15.43
C GLN A 57 -18.15 -28.73 -14.18
N PHE A 58 -19.42 -28.56 -13.82
CA PHE A 58 -20.04 -29.20 -12.67
C PHE A 58 -21.36 -29.85 -13.08
N VAL A 59 -21.40 -31.18 -13.01
CA VAL A 59 -22.60 -32.01 -13.20
C VAL A 59 -22.80 -32.80 -11.91
N ALA A 60 -23.90 -32.54 -11.21
CA ALA A 60 -24.23 -33.22 -9.97
C ALA A 60 -24.32 -34.75 -10.21
N GLY A 61 -23.33 -35.50 -9.72
CA GLY A 61 -23.29 -36.96 -9.78
C GLY A 61 -22.15 -37.58 -10.60
N GLU A 62 -21.45 -36.82 -11.46
CA GLU A 62 -20.41 -37.36 -12.38
C GLU A 62 -19.00 -36.77 -12.14
N THR A 63 -18.89 -35.62 -11.47
CA THR A 63 -17.58 -35.00 -11.22
C THR A 63 -16.79 -35.75 -10.16
N SER A 64 -15.57 -36.15 -10.51
CA SER A 64 -14.61 -36.73 -9.57
C SER A 64 -14.26 -35.72 -8.47
N ILE A 65 -14.06 -36.21 -7.24
CA ILE A 65 -13.63 -35.38 -6.10
C ILE A 65 -12.31 -34.64 -6.43
N SER A 66 -11.44 -35.25 -7.25
CA SER A 66 -10.18 -34.63 -7.69
C SER A 66 -10.41 -33.39 -8.55
N ASP A 67 -11.42 -33.39 -9.43
CA ASP A 67 -11.72 -32.27 -10.31
C ASP A 67 -12.40 -31.12 -9.55
N ALA A 68 -13.23 -31.47 -8.56
CA ALA A 68 -13.84 -30.49 -7.66
C ALA A 68 -12.80 -29.75 -6.80
N VAL A 69 -11.80 -30.49 -6.30
CA VAL A 69 -10.70 -29.90 -5.55
C VAL A 69 -9.86 -28.99 -6.44
N ASP A 70 -9.47 -29.41 -7.65
CA ASP A 70 -8.68 -28.59 -8.57
C ASP A 70 -9.41 -27.28 -8.97
N ALA A 71 -10.71 -27.37 -9.28
CA ALA A 71 -11.53 -26.20 -9.58
C ALA A 71 -11.64 -25.24 -8.39
N SER A 72 -11.79 -25.76 -7.18
CA SER A 72 -11.84 -24.93 -5.97
C SER A 72 -10.51 -24.20 -5.72
N ILE A 73 -9.38 -24.86 -5.94
CA ILE A 73 -8.04 -24.26 -5.82
C ILE A 73 -7.85 -23.16 -6.87
N LYS A 74 -8.31 -23.36 -8.10
CA LYS A 74 -8.28 -22.32 -9.15
C LYS A 74 -9.09 -21.09 -8.77
N ILE A 75 -10.33 -21.26 -8.31
CA ILE A 75 -11.19 -20.15 -7.87
C ILE A 75 -10.56 -19.41 -6.68
N PHE A 76 -10.00 -20.15 -5.73
CA PHE A 76 -9.30 -19.57 -4.59
C PHE A 76 -8.06 -18.78 -5.01
N THR A 77 -7.29 -19.30 -5.97
CA THR A 77 -6.11 -18.61 -6.52
C THR A 77 -6.50 -17.28 -7.15
N ILE A 78 -7.61 -17.24 -7.91
CA ILE A 78 -8.13 -15.98 -8.47
C ILE A 78 -8.43 -14.96 -7.36
N ALA A 79 -9.11 -15.38 -6.29
CA ALA A 79 -9.41 -14.47 -5.18
C ALA A 79 -8.13 -13.93 -4.51
N VAL A 80 -7.13 -14.78 -4.28
CA VAL A 80 -5.83 -14.37 -3.74
C VAL A 80 -5.11 -13.40 -4.68
N THR A 81 -5.14 -13.63 -6.00
CA THR A 81 -4.51 -12.71 -6.97
C THR A 81 -5.14 -11.32 -6.94
N ILE A 82 -6.46 -11.21 -6.76
CA ILE A 82 -7.14 -9.91 -6.62
C ILE A 82 -6.64 -9.16 -5.39
N VAL A 83 -6.47 -9.85 -4.26
CA VAL A 83 -5.98 -9.24 -3.01
C VAL A 83 -4.54 -8.74 -3.17
N VAL A 84 -3.65 -9.56 -3.73
CA VAL A 84 -2.24 -9.17 -3.95
C VAL A 84 -2.13 -7.96 -4.88
N VAL A 85 -2.94 -7.91 -5.94
CA VAL A 85 -2.95 -6.77 -6.87
C VAL A 85 -3.55 -5.51 -6.24
N ALA A 86 -4.48 -5.65 -5.28
CA ALA A 86 -5.12 -4.53 -4.61
C ALA A 86 -4.24 -3.87 -3.54
N VAL A 87 -3.35 -4.61 -2.87
CA VAL A 87 -2.46 -4.02 -1.85
C VAL A 87 -1.37 -3.18 -2.52
N PRO A 88 -1.28 -1.87 -2.24
CA PRO A 88 -0.35 -1.00 -2.94
C PRO A 88 1.05 -1.06 -2.29
N GLU A 89 1.77 -2.17 -2.46
CA GLU A 89 3.12 -2.38 -1.90
C GLU A 89 4.16 -1.36 -2.42
N GLY A 90 3.91 -0.78 -3.60
CA GLY A 90 4.77 0.26 -4.18
C GLY A 90 4.62 1.64 -3.54
N LEU A 91 3.52 1.89 -2.81
CA LEU A 91 3.22 3.19 -2.21
C LEU A 91 4.27 3.63 -1.16
N PRO A 92 4.63 2.82 -0.14
CA PRO A 92 5.68 3.18 0.80
C PRO A 92 7.07 3.33 0.15
N LEU A 93 7.33 2.53 -0.90
CA LEU A 93 8.59 2.55 -1.63
C LEU A 93 8.76 3.85 -2.44
N ALA A 94 7.69 4.29 -3.09
CA ALA A 94 7.68 5.55 -3.83
C ALA A 94 7.89 6.77 -2.91
N VAL A 95 7.26 6.78 -1.73
CA VAL A 95 7.40 7.88 -0.76
C VAL A 95 8.82 7.98 -0.22
N THR A 96 9.41 6.86 0.20
CA THR A 96 10.78 6.84 0.73
C THR A 96 11.81 7.28 -0.31
N LEU A 97 11.67 6.82 -1.56
CA LEU A 97 12.52 7.26 -2.67
C LEU A 97 12.40 8.77 -2.95
N THR A 98 11.17 9.29 -2.93
CA THR A 98 10.91 10.71 -3.18
C THR A 98 11.51 11.59 -2.08
N LEU A 99 11.40 11.18 -0.81
CA LEU A 99 12.01 11.88 0.32
C LEU A 99 13.54 11.79 0.28
N ALA A 100 14.11 10.63 -0.06
CA ALA A 100 15.55 10.46 -0.22
C ALA A 100 16.11 11.37 -1.32
N TYR A 101 15.42 11.45 -2.46
CA TYR A 101 15.77 12.37 -3.54
C TYR A 101 15.71 13.85 -3.08
N SER A 102 14.65 14.21 -2.35
CA SER A 102 14.46 15.56 -1.82
C SER A 102 15.56 15.96 -0.82
N MET A 103 15.96 15.05 0.08
CA MET A 103 17.08 15.28 0.99
C MET A 103 18.40 15.52 0.24
N ARG A 104 18.66 14.74 -0.80
CA ARG A 104 19.88 14.91 -1.63
C ARG A 104 19.89 16.28 -2.32
N LYS A 105 18.75 16.76 -2.79
CA LYS A 105 18.60 18.09 -3.38
C LYS A 105 18.81 19.19 -2.34
N MET A 106 18.17 19.10 -1.17
CA MET A 106 18.33 20.06 -0.08
C MET A 106 19.78 20.16 0.43
N MET A 107 20.51 19.03 0.44
CA MET A 107 21.93 19.02 0.80
C MET A 107 22.78 19.84 -0.17
N ALA A 108 22.47 19.81 -1.48
CA ALA A 108 23.15 20.65 -2.47
C ALA A 108 22.89 22.15 -2.23
N ASP A 109 21.70 22.47 -1.70
CA ASP A 109 21.29 23.84 -1.32
C ASP A 109 21.78 24.24 0.09
N LYS A 110 22.79 23.55 0.63
CA LYS A 110 23.39 23.77 1.97
C LYS A 110 22.44 23.53 3.15
N ALA A 111 21.33 22.81 2.94
CA ALA A 111 20.41 22.39 4.00
C ALA A 111 20.58 20.89 4.28
N LEU A 112 21.28 20.56 5.37
CA LEU A 112 21.49 19.17 5.79
C LEU A 112 20.29 18.65 6.61
N VAL A 113 19.39 17.92 5.96
CA VAL A 113 18.26 17.27 6.64
C VAL A 113 18.72 15.95 7.27
N ARG A 114 18.55 15.83 8.59
CA ARG A 114 18.96 14.65 9.37
C ARG A 114 17.88 13.57 9.50
N ARG A 115 16.62 13.91 9.24
CA ARG A 115 15.46 13.02 9.38
C ARG A 115 14.55 13.13 8.16
N LEU A 116 14.19 12.00 7.57
CA LEU A 116 13.26 11.93 6.44
C LEU A 116 11.91 12.60 6.77
N SER A 117 11.40 12.39 7.98
CA SER A 117 10.15 13.00 8.46
C SER A 117 10.18 14.53 8.47
N ALA A 118 11.34 15.13 8.74
CA ALA A 118 11.49 16.58 8.77
C ALA A 118 11.36 17.22 7.37
N CYS A 119 11.79 16.52 6.30
CA CYS A 119 11.61 17.00 4.92
C CYS A 119 10.14 17.22 4.58
N GLU A 120 9.27 16.35 5.09
CA GLU A 120 7.85 16.42 4.83
C GLU A 120 7.17 17.50 5.67
N THR A 121 7.41 17.51 6.98
CA THR A 121 6.81 18.47 7.91
C THR A 121 7.21 19.91 7.58
N MET A 122 8.43 20.14 7.10
CA MET A 122 8.90 21.46 6.67
C MET A 122 8.03 22.05 5.54
N GLY A 123 7.47 21.22 4.66
CA GLY A 123 6.57 21.66 3.60
C GLY A 123 5.23 22.22 4.10
N SER A 124 4.85 21.92 5.35
CA SER A 124 3.62 22.39 5.99
C SER A 124 3.89 23.44 7.09
N ALA A 125 5.10 23.96 7.19
CA ALA A 125 5.44 24.95 8.20
C ALA A 125 4.71 26.29 7.94
N THR A 126 3.94 26.74 8.93
CA THR A 126 3.19 28.02 8.87
C THR A 126 3.89 29.16 9.59
N THR A 127 4.77 28.85 10.53
CA THR A 127 5.51 29.82 11.35
C THR A 127 6.97 29.41 11.43
N ILE A 128 7.87 30.36 11.16
CA ILE A 128 9.32 30.16 11.30
C ILE A 128 9.79 31.04 12.45
N CYS A 129 10.11 30.42 13.58
CA CYS A 129 10.76 31.08 14.70
C CYS A 129 12.27 31.07 14.45
N SER A 130 12.82 32.19 14.01
CA SER A 130 14.26 32.34 13.75
C SER A 130 14.93 33.14 14.86
N ASP A 131 16.14 32.73 15.25
CA ASP A 131 16.95 33.54 16.16
C ASP A 131 17.53 34.76 15.42
N LYS A 132 17.80 35.85 16.13
CA LYS A 132 18.33 37.07 15.51
C LYS A 132 19.83 36.94 15.23
N THR A 133 20.60 36.66 16.28
CA THR A 133 22.06 36.77 16.24
C THR A 133 22.67 35.58 15.52
N GLY A 134 23.47 35.82 14.47
CA GLY A 134 24.13 34.75 13.71
C GLY A 134 23.22 33.94 12.78
N THR A 135 21.92 34.23 12.74
CA THR A 135 20.97 33.68 11.75
C THR A 135 20.44 34.77 10.83
N LEU A 136 19.80 35.82 11.38
CA LEU A 136 19.36 36.98 10.60
C LEU A 136 20.44 38.05 10.48
N THR A 137 21.33 38.15 11.48
CA THR A 137 22.48 39.05 11.45
C THR A 137 23.76 38.28 11.15
N LEU A 138 24.72 38.92 10.48
CA LEU A 138 26.00 38.32 10.08
C LEU A 138 26.94 38.01 11.26
N ASN A 139 26.55 38.38 12.49
CA ASN A 139 27.35 38.25 13.72
C ASN A 139 28.81 38.66 13.52
N GLN A 140 28.96 39.84 12.91
CA GLN A 140 30.21 40.56 12.73
C GLN A 140 30.21 41.77 13.67
#